data_AF-A0AAQ0F7C5-F1
#
_entry.id   AF-A0AAQ0F7C5-F1
#
_cell.length_a   1.000
_cell.length_b   1.000
_cell.length_c   1.000
_cell.angle_alpha   90.00
_cell.angle_beta   90.00
_cell.angle_gamma   90.00
#
_symmetry.space_group_name_H-M   'P 1'
#
loop_
_entity.id
_entity.type
_entity.pdbx_description
1 polymer ?
#
loop_
_entity_poly.entity_id
_entity_poly.type
_entity_poly.pdbx_seq_one_letter_code
_entity_poly.pdbx_strand_id
1 'polypeptide(L)'
;MKMRRSASATIVCLLVATGTHAQGGRAAASAGAATKPVCVDAEVDGKRALSYDCLSQQLKPKADPQAGASQTDAERLSKQPSNRLGTFNLSTERNRFGSNWGRSVTPQRPDAPVAVPPK
;
A
#
# COMPACT_ATOMS: atom_id res chain seq x y z
N MET A 1 9.92 -2.57 70.21
CA MET A 1 8.55 -2.41 70.77
C MET A 1 7.84 -1.27 70.02
N LYS A 2 6.60 -1.53 69.54
CA LYS A 2 5.56 -0.62 69.01
C LYS A 2 5.90 0.24 67.76
N MET A 3 5.42 -0.06 66.54
CA MET A 3 4.05 0.12 65.97
C MET A 3 3.52 1.55 66.19
N ARG A 4 3.00 2.32 65.23
CA ARG A 4 2.47 2.12 63.86
C ARG A 4 2.36 3.51 63.20
N ARG A 5 2.58 3.63 61.87
CA ARG A 5 2.26 4.83 61.06
C ARG A 5 1.10 4.51 60.13
N SER A 6 0.01 5.26 60.21
CA SER A 6 -1.18 5.27 59.33
C SER A 6 -1.92 6.57 59.67
N ALA A 7 -2.55 7.36 58.79
CA ALA A 7 -3.17 7.18 57.48
C ALA A 7 -3.20 8.58 56.79
N SER A 8 -3.10 8.71 55.46
CA SER A 8 -4.21 8.80 54.48
C SER A 8 -5.26 9.87 54.88
N ALA A 9 -5.74 10.83 54.08
CA ALA A 9 -5.90 10.86 52.64
C ALA A 9 -6.31 12.28 52.14
N THR A 10 -5.96 12.56 50.87
CA THR A 10 -6.75 13.25 49.83
C THR A 10 -7.41 14.61 50.07
N ILE A 11 -6.96 15.61 49.31
CA ILE A 11 -7.83 16.64 48.72
C ILE A 11 -7.51 16.75 47.22
N VAL A 12 -8.50 16.39 46.41
CA VAL A 12 -8.58 16.55 44.95
C VAL A 12 -8.97 17.99 44.64
N CYS A 13 -8.32 18.64 43.66
CA CYS A 13 -8.84 19.87 43.06
C CYS A 13 -8.67 19.87 41.54
N LEU A 14 -9.75 20.27 40.87
CA LEU A 14 -10.06 20.13 39.45
C LEU A 14 -9.29 21.08 38.51
N LEU A 15 -8.98 20.55 37.32
CA LEU A 15 -9.09 21.10 35.95
C LEU A 15 -9.21 22.63 35.74
N VAL A 16 -8.38 23.19 34.84
CA VAL A 16 -8.70 23.57 33.44
C VAL A 16 -7.56 24.45 32.88
N ALA A 17 -6.91 24.04 31.78
CA ALA A 17 -6.40 24.95 30.75
C ALA A 17 -6.10 24.17 29.46
N THR A 18 -6.83 24.53 28.42
CA THR A 18 -6.76 24.08 27.04
C THR A 18 -5.46 24.51 26.36
N GLY A 19 -4.70 23.55 25.83
CA GLY A 19 -3.62 23.79 24.86
C GLY A 19 -3.81 22.85 23.68
N THR A 20 -4.42 23.33 22.61
CA THR A 20 -4.52 22.64 21.32
C THR A 20 -3.13 22.55 20.68
N HIS A 21 -2.39 21.49 20.99
CA HIS A 21 -1.22 21.13 20.21
C HIS A 21 -1.68 20.34 18.98
N ALA A 22 -1.69 21.00 17.82
CA ALA A 22 -1.71 20.34 16.52
C ALA A 22 -0.37 19.59 16.34
N GLN A 23 -0.28 18.39 16.92
CA GLN A 23 0.83 17.49 16.67
C GLN A 23 0.56 16.73 15.37
N GLY A 24 1.10 17.24 14.27
CA GLY A 24 1.44 16.45 13.09
C GLY A 24 2.60 15.49 13.42
N GLY A 25 2.43 14.67 14.45
CA GLY A 25 3.39 13.68 14.88
C GLY A 25 3.18 12.42 14.08
N ARG A 26 4.12 12.11 13.18
CA ARG A 26 4.33 10.72 12.77
C ARG A 26 4.56 9.93 14.06
N ALA A 27 3.56 9.16 14.49
CA ALA A 27 3.72 8.22 15.57
C ALA A 27 4.85 7.27 15.18
N ALA A 28 5.99 7.38 15.87
CA ALA A 28 7.02 6.37 15.82
C ALA A 28 6.37 5.08 16.32
N ALA A 29 6.13 4.15 15.42
CA ALA A 29 5.58 2.85 15.76
C ALA A 29 6.55 2.14 16.71
N SER A 30 6.06 1.84 17.92
CA SER A 30 6.71 0.90 18.82
C SER A 30 6.87 -0.44 18.09
N ALA A 31 8.05 -1.04 18.20
CA ALA A 31 8.38 -2.34 17.64
C ALA A 31 7.63 -3.47 18.37
N GLY A 32 6.31 -3.52 18.19
CA GLY A 32 5.50 -4.71 18.40
C GLY A 32 5.48 -5.54 17.12
N ALA A 33 5.40 -6.86 17.25
CA ALA A 33 5.38 -7.85 16.17
C ALA A 33 4.71 -7.29 14.90
N ALA A 34 5.42 -7.32 13.77
CA ALA A 34 5.07 -6.62 12.54
C ALA A 34 3.65 -6.98 12.06
N THR A 35 2.66 -6.22 12.53
CA THR A 35 1.32 -6.25 11.97
C THR A 35 1.40 -5.67 10.56
N LYS A 36 0.79 -6.33 9.58
CA LYS A 36 0.76 -5.81 8.22
C LYS A 36 0.08 -4.43 8.27
N PRO A 37 0.64 -3.39 7.63
CA PRO A 37 0.01 -2.09 7.62
C PRO A 37 -1.38 -2.18 6.99
N VAL A 38 -2.39 -1.69 7.71
CA VAL A 38 -3.77 -1.64 7.24
C VAL A 38 -3.95 -0.34 6.44
N CYS A 39 -4.35 -0.45 5.17
CA CYS A 39 -4.71 0.72 4.38
C CYS A 39 -6.16 1.11 4.66
N VAL A 40 -6.38 2.39 4.94
CA VAL A 40 -7.71 2.95 5.20
C VAL A 40 -7.91 4.15 4.27
N ASP A 41 -8.99 4.13 3.50
CA ASP A 41 -9.41 5.27 2.69
C ASP A 41 -10.36 6.14 3.51
N ALA A 42 -10.23 7.46 3.41
CA ALA A 42 -11.11 8.41 4.07
C ALA A 42 -12.14 8.96 3.08
N GLU A 43 -13.36 9.20 3.54
CA GLU A 43 -14.37 9.90 2.74
C GLU A 43 -14.74 11.21 3.44
N VAL A 44 -14.67 12.31 2.70
CA VAL A 44 -15.02 13.65 3.17
C VAL A 44 -15.92 14.29 2.12
N ASP A 45 -17.09 14.75 2.52
CA ASP A 45 -18.09 15.37 1.63
C ASP A 45 -18.46 14.51 0.41
N GLY A 46 -18.61 13.20 0.62
CA GLY A 46 -18.92 12.23 -0.44
C GLY A 46 -17.77 12.00 -1.44
N LYS A 47 -16.58 12.57 -1.19
CA LYS A 47 -15.38 12.36 -2.00
C LYS A 47 -14.40 11.46 -1.27
N ARG A 48 -14.04 10.35 -1.91
CA ARG A 48 -13.07 9.40 -1.39
C ARG A 48 -11.64 9.89 -1.61
N ALA A 49 -10.90 10.09 -0.54
CA ALA A 49 -9.45 10.27 -0.53
C ALA A 49 -8.78 8.90 -0.38
N LEU A 50 -8.17 8.42 -1.47
CA LEU A 50 -7.46 7.14 -1.49
C LEU A 50 -6.12 7.24 -0.73
N SER A 51 -5.80 6.19 0.01
CA SER A 51 -4.54 6.05 0.74
C SER A 51 -3.38 5.65 -0.18
N TYR A 52 -3.05 6.51 -1.15
CA TYR A 52 -2.04 6.23 -2.18
C TYR A 52 -0.68 5.80 -1.62
N ASP A 53 -0.21 6.42 -0.53
CA ASP A 53 1.06 6.05 0.10
C ASP A 53 1.06 4.59 0.59
N CYS A 54 -0.05 4.14 1.18
CA CYS A 54 -0.20 2.78 1.66
C CYS A 54 -0.28 1.80 0.48
N LEU A 55 -1.04 2.14 -0.56
CA LEU A 55 -1.13 1.34 -1.78
C LEU A 55 0.23 1.20 -2.47
N SER A 56 0.99 2.29 -2.60
CA SER A 56 2.34 2.28 -3.17
C SER A 56 3.29 1.38 -2.38
N GLN A 57 3.18 1.34 -1.05
CA GLN A 57 3.97 0.43 -0.22
C GLN A 57 3.57 -1.04 -0.42
N GLN A 58 2.28 -1.34 -0.53
CA GLN A 58 1.79 -2.70 -0.78
C GLN A 58 2.19 -3.23 -2.16
N LEU A 59 2.20 -2.36 -3.17
CA LEU A 59 2.56 -2.71 -4.55
C LEU A 59 4.07 -2.71 -4.80
N LYS A 60 4.89 -2.32 -3.82
CA LYS A 60 6.34 -2.26 -3.97
C LYS A 60 6.90 -3.67 -4.24
N PRO A 61 7.63 -3.88 -5.34
CA PRO A 61 8.27 -5.17 -5.61
C PRO A 61 9.24 -5.54 -4.48
N LYS A 62 9.33 -6.84 -4.17
CA LYS A 62 10.38 -7.33 -3.29
C LYS A 62 11.74 -7.02 -3.93
N ALA A 63 12.72 -6.66 -3.10
CA ALA A 63 14.09 -6.49 -3.56
C ALA A 63 14.58 -7.79 -4.21
N ASP A 64 15.29 -7.64 -5.33
CA ASP A 64 15.87 -8.78 -6.01
C ASP A 64 16.96 -9.42 -5.13
N PRO A 65 17.05 -10.75 -5.10
CA PRO A 65 18.12 -11.42 -4.39
C PRO A 65 19.47 -11.02 -5.00
N GLN A 66 20.46 -10.78 -4.15
CA GLN A 66 21.83 -10.49 -4.59
C GLN A 66 22.34 -11.68 -5.41
N ALA A 67 22.94 -11.38 -6.56
CA ALA A 67 23.58 -12.41 -7.38
C ALA A 67 24.68 -13.11 -6.59
N GLY A 68 24.73 -14.44 -6.67
CA GLY A 68 25.83 -15.21 -6.09
C GLY A 68 27.15 -14.89 -6.81
N ALA A 69 28.28 -14.97 -6.10
CA ALA A 69 29.60 -14.60 -6.64
C ALA A 69 30.01 -15.36 -7.91
N SER A 70 29.40 -16.52 -8.18
CA SER A 70 29.66 -17.35 -9.36
C SER A 70 28.56 -17.29 -10.42
N GLN A 71 27.48 -16.52 -10.20
CA GLN A 71 26.35 -16.47 -11.12
C GLN A 71 26.68 -15.55 -12.31
N THR A 72 26.52 -16.06 -13.52
CA THR A 72 26.66 -15.24 -14.74
C THR A 72 25.45 -14.34 -14.95
N ASP A 73 25.62 -13.23 -15.66
CA ASP A 73 24.50 -12.36 -16.01
C ASP A 73 23.42 -13.05 -16.84
N ALA A 74 23.82 -13.96 -17.74
CA ALA A 74 22.87 -14.74 -18.53
C ALA A 74 22.01 -15.65 -17.65
N GLU A 75 22.60 -16.32 -16.67
CA GLU A 75 21.88 -17.16 -15.72
C GLU A 75 21.00 -16.35 -14.76
N ARG A 76 21.45 -15.14 -14.39
CA ARG A 76 20.63 -14.21 -13.60
C ARG A 76 19.43 -13.72 -14.40
N LEU A 77 19.63 -13.37 -15.67
CA LEU A 77 18.60 -12.85 -16.56
C LEU A 77 17.58 -13.92 -16.92
N SER A 78 17.99 -15.18 -17.14
CA SER A 78 17.06 -16.28 -17.45
C SER A 78 16.06 -16.58 -16.33
N LYS A 79 16.38 -16.22 -15.08
CA LYS A 79 15.51 -16.35 -13.91
C LYS A 79 14.62 -15.14 -13.65
N GLN A 80 14.79 -14.04 -14.40
CA GLN A 80 13.95 -12.85 -14.24
C GLN A 80 12.54 -13.11 -14.79
N PRO A 81 11.52 -12.46 -14.22
CA PRO A 81 10.16 -12.58 -14.72
C PRO A 81 10.05 -11.94 -16.11
N SER A 82 9.19 -12.50 -16.98
CA SER A 82 9.13 -12.12 -18.40
C SER A 82 8.78 -10.65 -18.65
N ASN A 83 8.05 -10.02 -17.72
CA ASN A 83 7.75 -8.58 -17.78
C ASN A 83 9.00 -7.69 -17.66
N ARG A 84 10.10 -8.17 -17.07
CA ARG A 84 11.38 -7.45 -17.05
C ARG A 84 12.27 -7.74 -18.25
N LEU A 85 12.11 -8.92 -18.85
CA LEU A 85 12.88 -9.35 -20.00
C LEU A 85 12.32 -8.83 -21.33
N GLY A 86 11.07 -8.35 -21.34
CA GLY A 86 10.36 -8.02 -22.58
C GLY A 86 10.02 -9.26 -23.41
N THR A 87 10.09 -10.45 -22.81
CA THR A 87 9.73 -11.72 -23.47
C THR A 87 8.23 -11.98 -23.32
N PHE A 88 7.75 -13.04 -23.96
CA PHE A 88 6.34 -13.43 -23.91
C PHE A 88 5.81 -13.52 -22.46
N ASN A 89 4.66 -12.91 -22.24
CA ASN A 89 3.97 -12.91 -20.96
C ASN A 89 2.47 -13.12 -21.19
N LEU A 90 1.95 -14.25 -20.70
CA LEU A 90 0.57 -14.68 -20.95
C LEU A 90 -0.48 -13.71 -20.39
N SER A 91 -0.26 -13.15 -19.21
CA SER A 91 -1.21 -12.18 -18.64
C SER A 91 -1.21 -10.86 -19.42
N THR A 92 -0.04 -10.43 -19.90
CA THR A 92 0.08 -9.25 -20.77
C THR A 92 -0.69 -9.46 -22.06
N GLU A 93 -0.53 -10.62 -22.70
CA GLU A 93 -1.17 -10.88 -23.98
C GLU A 93 -2.70 -11.06 -23.86
N ARG A 94 -3.16 -11.73 -22.79
CA ARG A 94 -4.60 -11.77 -22.44
C ARG A 94 -5.18 -10.37 -22.22
N ASN A 95 -4.46 -9.47 -21.57
CA ASN A 95 -4.91 -8.10 -21.36
C ASN A 95 -4.95 -7.30 -22.66
N ARG A 96 -3.94 -7.46 -23.53
CA ARG A 96 -3.89 -6.76 -24.82
C ARG A 96 -4.99 -7.21 -25.78
N PHE A 97 -5.20 -8.52 -25.89
CA PHE A 97 -6.18 -9.07 -26.81
C PHE A 97 -7.59 -9.09 -26.25
N GLY A 98 -7.76 -9.13 -24.93
CA GLY A 98 -9.06 -9.19 -24.29
C GLY A 98 -9.88 -10.37 -24.80
N SER A 99 -11.11 -10.09 -25.27
CA SER A 99 -11.99 -11.10 -25.85
C SER A 99 -11.42 -11.74 -27.14
N ASN A 100 -10.48 -11.10 -27.83
CA ASN A 100 -9.90 -11.62 -29.07
C ASN A 100 -8.79 -12.67 -28.83
N TRP A 101 -8.40 -12.92 -27.58
CA TRP A 101 -7.35 -13.88 -27.25
C TRP A 101 -7.70 -15.29 -27.75
N GLY A 102 -6.81 -15.88 -28.56
CA GLY A 102 -6.99 -17.20 -29.18
C GLY A 102 -8.01 -17.25 -30.32
N ARG A 103 -8.56 -16.10 -30.75
CA ARG A 103 -9.58 -16.01 -31.81
C ARG A 103 -9.19 -15.11 -32.98
N SER A 104 -8.34 -14.11 -32.74
CA SER A 104 -7.90 -13.16 -33.77
C SER A 104 -6.46 -12.74 -33.53
N VAL A 105 -5.77 -12.34 -34.61
CA VAL A 105 -4.44 -11.69 -34.57
C VAL A 105 -4.53 -10.19 -34.28
N THR A 106 -5.74 -9.62 -34.24
CA THR A 106 -5.97 -8.21 -33.94
C THR A 106 -6.47 -8.02 -32.50
N PRO A 107 -5.83 -7.17 -31.68
CA PRO A 107 -6.27 -6.86 -30.32
C PRO A 107 -7.69 -6.27 -30.25
N GLN A 108 -8.38 -6.46 -29.13
CA GLN A 108 -9.67 -5.80 -28.88
C GLN A 108 -9.46 -4.29 -28.72
N ARG A 109 -10.15 -3.49 -29.55
CA ARG A 109 -10.28 -2.04 -29.39
C ARG A 109 -11.76 -1.72 -29.13
N PRO A 110 -12.09 -0.85 -28.17
CA PRO A 110 -13.42 -0.28 -28.08
C PRO A 110 -13.78 0.43 -29.39
N ASP A 111 -15.05 0.37 -29.78
CA ASP A 111 -15.56 1.18 -30.87
C ASP A 111 -15.36 2.67 -30.55
N ALA A 112 -15.15 3.48 -31.59
CA ALA A 112 -15.08 4.91 -31.43
C ALA A 112 -16.37 5.42 -30.77
N PRO A 113 -16.30 6.30 -29.76
CA PRO A 113 -17.49 6.82 -29.12
C PRO A 113 -18.36 7.54 -30.17
N VAL A 114 -19.64 7.20 -30.21
CA VAL A 114 -20.62 7.91 -31.04
C VAL A 114 -20.93 9.24 -30.35
N ALA A 115 -20.68 10.36 -31.03
CA ALA A 115 -21.05 11.67 -30.52
C ALA A 115 -22.59 11.80 -30.52
N VAL A 116 -23.20 11.71 -29.35
CA VAL A 116 -24.63 11.97 -29.17
C VAL A 116 -24.79 13.47 -28.88
N PRO A 117 -25.49 14.24 -29.73
CA PRO A 117 -25.71 15.66 -29.46
C PRO A 117 -26.56 15.84 -28.19
N PRO A 118 -26.32 16.92 -27.42
CA PRO A 118 -27.15 17.26 -26.26
C PRO A 118 -28.60 17.55 -26.70
N LYS A 119 -29.56 17.18 -25.86
CA LYS A 119 -30.99 17.51 -26.04
C LYS A 119 -31.30 18.95 -25.66
#